data_AF-A0A966F1R1-F1
#
_entry.id   AF-A0A966F1R1-F1
#
_cell.length_a   1.000
_cell.length_b   1.000
_cell.length_c   1.000
_cell.angle_alpha   90.00
_cell.angle_beta   90.00
_cell.angle_gamma   90.00
#
_symmetry.space_group_name_H-M   'P 1'
#
loop_
_entity.id
_entity.type
_entity.pdbx_description
1 polymer ?
#
loop_
_entity_poly.entity_id
_entity_poly.type
_entity_poly.pdbx_seq_one_letter_code
_entity_poly.pdbx_strand_id
1 'polypeptide(L)'
;MSATTRLQGPKRRPINLTIREDILREAKTLKLNASKAAEAGIEAAIRQARQQNWLAENQDTIAAHNQRVAESGPLLVPDWADDNGAL
;
A
#
# COMPACT_ATOMS: atom_id res chain seq x y z
N MET A 1 -28.21 24.73 -18.62
CA MET A 1 -28.50 23.88 -17.45
C MET A 1 -27.49 22.75 -17.45
N SER A 2 -26.36 22.91 -16.77
CA SER A 2 -25.29 21.90 -16.76
C SER A 2 -25.37 21.10 -15.45
N ALA A 3 -25.74 19.84 -15.57
CA ALA A 3 -25.82 18.92 -14.44
C ALA A 3 -24.42 18.66 -13.89
N THR A 4 -24.17 19.07 -12.64
CA THR A 4 -23.00 18.66 -11.88
C THR A 4 -23.17 17.20 -11.52
N THR A 5 -22.50 16.30 -12.23
CA THR A 5 -22.41 14.88 -11.85
C THR A 5 -21.68 14.79 -10.51
N ARG A 6 -22.43 14.55 -9.43
CA ARG A 6 -21.87 14.20 -8.13
C ARG A 6 -21.26 12.81 -8.27
N LEU A 7 -19.94 12.71 -8.35
CA LEU A 7 -19.21 11.44 -8.24
C LEU A 7 -19.60 10.83 -6.88
N GLN A 8 -20.52 9.88 -6.89
CA GLN A 8 -20.86 9.13 -5.69
C GLN A 8 -19.65 8.27 -5.34
N GLY A 9 -19.15 8.43 -4.11
CA GLY A 9 -18.07 7.60 -3.58
C GLY A 9 -18.46 6.12 -3.54
N PRO A 10 -17.48 5.21 -3.39
CA PRO A 10 -17.72 3.78 -3.35
C PRO A 10 -18.78 3.42 -2.31
N LYS A 11 -19.73 2.56 -2.68
CA LYS A 11 -20.82 2.13 -1.80
C LYS A 11 -20.24 1.31 -0.66
N ARG A 12 -20.41 1.80 0.58
CA ARG A 12 -20.11 1.03 1.79
C ARG A 12 -21.19 -0.02 2.01
N ARG A 13 -20.77 -1.27 2.23
CA ARG A 13 -21.66 -2.34 2.64
C ARG A 13 -21.48 -2.60 4.14
N PRO A 14 -22.54 -2.51 4.96
CA PRO A 14 -22.45 -2.91 6.35
C PRO A 14 -22.19 -4.41 6.44
N ILE A 15 -21.22 -4.79 7.27
CA ILE A 15 -20.84 -6.18 7.54
C ILE A 15 -20.82 -6.41 9.05
N ASN A 16 -21.18 -7.61 9.47
CA ASN A 16 -21.01 -8.03 10.85
C ASN A 16 -19.57 -8.51 11.05
N LEU A 17 -18.89 -7.95 12.05
CA LEU A 17 -17.50 -8.25 12.36
C LEU A 17 -17.36 -8.52 13.87
N THR A 18 -16.46 -9.43 14.22
CA THR A 18 -16.16 -9.77 15.61
C THR A 18 -14.85 -9.09 16.00
N ILE A 19 -14.88 -8.25 17.02
CA ILE A 19 -13.70 -7.60 17.62
C ILE A 19 -13.70 -7.91 19.10
N ARG A 20 -12.51 -7.98 19.70
CA ARG A 20 -12.36 -8.09 21.16
C ARG A 20 -13.13 -6.99 21.89
N GLU A 21 -13.77 -7.37 22.98
CA GLU A 21 -14.63 -6.48 23.75
C GLU A 21 -13.89 -5.30 24.37
N ASP A 22 -12.67 -5.53 24.85
CA ASP A 22 -11.82 -4.51 25.48
C ASP A 22 -11.47 -3.38 24.50
N ILE A 23 -11.10 -3.72 23.26
CA ILE A 23 -10.84 -2.75 22.18
C ILE A 23 -12.10 -1.94 21.86
N LEU A 24 -13.27 -2.59 21.75
CA LEU A 24 -14.53 -1.88 21.48
C LEU A 24 -14.91 -0.94 22.62
N ARG A 25 -14.69 -1.36 23.87
CA ARG A 25 -14.96 -0.56 25.06
C ARG A 25 -14.07 0.68 25.08
N GLU A 26 -12.77 0.51 24.87
CA GLU A 26 -11.82 1.61 24.80
C GLU A 26 -12.13 2.58 23.65
N ALA A 27 -12.42 2.05 22.46
CA ALA A 27 -12.80 2.87 21.30
C ALA A 27 -14.06 3.70 21.58
N LYS A 28 -15.06 3.15 22.28
CA LYS A 28 -16.25 3.90 22.71
C LYS A 28 -15.92 4.98 23.73
N THR A 29 -15.09 4.69 24.73
CA THR A 29 -14.62 5.68 25.71
C THR A 29 -13.92 6.86 25.03
N LEU A 30 -13.13 6.57 24.01
CA LEU A 30 -12.41 7.55 23.20
C LEU A 30 -13.26 8.18 22.07
N LYS A 31 -14.55 7.81 21.96
CA LYS A 31 -15.47 8.28 20.92
C LYS A 31 -14.97 8.04 19.49
N LEU A 32 -14.21 6.98 19.28
CA LEU A 32 -13.69 6.59 17.96
C LEU A 32 -14.78 5.94 17.10
N ASN A 33 -14.74 6.21 15.80
CA ASN A 33 -15.60 5.54 14.83
C ASN A 33 -15.03 4.17 14.47
N ALA A 34 -15.52 3.12 15.13
CA ALA A 34 -15.06 1.74 14.95
C ALA A 34 -15.14 1.27 13.48
N SER A 35 -16.18 1.65 12.74
CA SER A 35 -16.32 1.26 11.33
C SER A 35 -15.24 1.91 10.45
N LYS A 36 -14.95 3.20 10.67
CA LYS A 36 -13.88 3.91 9.95
C LYS A 36 -12.50 3.35 10.30
N ALA A 37 -12.27 3.03 11.57
CA ALA A 37 -11.01 2.42 12.01
C ALA A 37 -10.82 1.02 11.40
N ALA A 38 -11.87 0.21 11.37
CA ALA A 38 -11.85 -1.10 10.73
C ALA A 38 -11.59 -1.00 9.21
N GLU A 39 -12.24 -0.06 8.52
CA GLU A 39 -12.01 0.22 7.09
C GLU A 39 -10.53 0.54 6.82
N ALA A 40 -9.94 1.47 7.58
CA ALA A 40 -8.53 1.84 7.43
C ALA A 40 -7.57 0.68 7.73
N GLY A 41 -7.87 -0.13 8.75
CA GLY A 41 -7.07 -1.32 9.08
C GLY A 41 -7.10 -2.38 7.97
N ILE A 42 -8.28 -2.63 7.39
CA ILE A 42 -8.45 -3.55 6.27
C ILE A 42 -7.72 -3.05 5.02
N GLU A 43 -7.81 -1.75 4.70
CA GLU A 43 -7.06 -1.17 3.58
C GLU A 43 -5.54 -1.31 3.75
N ALA A 44 -5.02 -1.08 4.97
CA ALA A 44 -3.62 -1.30 5.27
C ALA A 44 -3.20 -2.76 5.09
N ALA A 45 -3.99 -3.70 5.63
CA ALA A 45 -3.73 -5.13 5.50
C ALA A 45 -3.76 -5.60 4.03
N ILE A 46 -4.72 -5.11 3.23
CA ILE A 46 -4.81 -5.42 1.79
C ILE A 46 -3.55 -4.92 1.06
N ARG A 47 -3.13 -3.67 1.32
CA ARG A 47 -1.93 -3.11 0.68
C ARG A 47 -0.69 -3.94 1.01
N GLN A 48 -0.51 -4.30 2.29
CA GLN A 48 0.61 -5.12 2.73
C GLN A 48 0.60 -6.50 2.06
N ALA A 49 -0.56 -7.18 2.04
CA ALA A 49 -0.68 -8.50 1.41
C ALA A 49 -0.37 -8.43 -0.10
N ARG A 50 -0.86 -7.41 -0.80
CA ARG A 50 -0.55 -7.20 -2.22
C ARG A 50 0.93 -6.95 -2.47
N GLN A 51 1.58 -6.13 -1.63
CA GLN A 51 3.01 -5.88 -1.73
C GLN A 51 3.82 -7.17 -1.53
N GLN A 52 3.46 -7.98 -0.54
CA GLN A 52 4.11 -9.26 -0.28
C GLN A 52 3.94 -10.23 -1.44
N ASN A 53 2.73 -10.36 -1.96
CA ASN A 53 2.46 -11.21 -3.13
C ASN A 53 3.24 -10.75 -4.35
N TRP A 54 3.24 -9.45 -4.63
CA TRP A 54 4.00 -8.91 -5.77
C TRP A 54 5.49 -9.18 -5.64
N LEU A 55 6.08 -8.97 -4.45
CA LEU A 55 7.49 -9.27 -4.20
C LEU A 55 7.82 -10.75 -4.42
N ALA A 56 6.94 -11.65 -3.95
CA ALA A 56 7.12 -13.08 -4.15
C ALA A 56 7.02 -13.47 -5.64
N GLU A 57 6.01 -12.97 -6.35
CA GLU A 57 5.80 -13.23 -7.77
C GLU A 57 6.93 -12.68 -8.66
N ASN A 58 7.55 -11.58 -8.25
CA ASN A 58 8.56 -10.88 -9.05
C ASN A 58 9.99 -11.13 -8.56
N GLN A 59 10.20 -12.04 -7.59
CA GLN A 59 11.50 -12.29 -6.99
C GLN A 59 12.59 -12.61 -8.03
N ASP A 60 12.30 -13.52 -8.96
CA ASP A 60 13.25 -13.92 -10.01
C ASP A 60 13.50 -12.79 -11.02
N THR A 61 12.47 -12.01 -11.35
CA THR A 61 12.58 -10.87 -12.26
C THR A 61 13.42 -9.76 -11.66
N ILE A 62 13.22 -9.48 -10.36
CA ILE A 62 14.03 -8.53 -9.59
C ILE A 62 15.48 -9.02 -9.52
N ALA A 63 15.71 -10.31 -9.25
CA ALA A 63 17.05 -10.88 -9.20
C ALA A 63 17.77 -10.76 -10.56
N ALA A 64 17.12 -11.13 -11.66
CA ALA A 64 17.66 -11.01 -13.01
C ALA A 64 17.95 -9.55 -13.38
N HIS A 65 17.06 -8.61 -13.01
CA HIS A 65 17.28 -7.19 -13.21
C HIS A 65 18.50 -6.69 -12.43
N ASN A 66 18.61 -7.05 -11.16
CA ASN A 66 19.72 -6.66 -10.29
C ASN A 66 21.05 -7.21 -10.81
N GLN A 67 21.07 -8.46 -11.27
CA GLN A 67 22.25 -9.06 -11.89
C GLN A 67 22.67 -8.29 -13.14
N ARG A 68 21.73 -7.99 -14.06
CA ARG A 68 22.03 -7.19 -15.26
C ARG A 68 22.62 -5.83 -14.90
N VAL A 69 22.07 -5.14 -13.88
CA VAL A 69 22.59 -3.84 -13.45
C VAL A 69 23.98 -3.96 -12.81
N ALA A 70 24.26 -5.03 -12.06
CA ALA A 70 25.58 -5.27 -11.51
C ALA A 70 26.63 -5.54 -12.61
N GLU A 71 26.24 -6.22 -13.69
CA GLU A 71 27.14 -6.54 -14.80
C GLU A 71 27.37 -5.36 -15.76
N SER A 72 26.31 -4.61 -16.08
CA SER A 72 26.33 -3.59 -17.15
C SER A 72 26.22 -2.16 -16.65
N GLY A 73 26.02 -1.97 -15.35
CA GLY A 73 25.68 -0.67 -14.77
C GLY A 73 24.25 -0.22 -15.08
N PRO A 74 23.85 0.96 -14.58
CA PRO A 74 22.58 1.57 -14.93
C PRO A 74 22.58 2.06 -16.39
N LEU A 75 21.40 2.10 -17.02
CA LEU A 75 21.25 2.53 -18.41
C LEU A 75 21.66 3.99 -18.63
N LEU A 76 21.45 4.83 -17.62
CA LEU A 76 21.80 6.24 -17.63
C LEU A 76 22.69 6.49 -16.42
N VAL A 77 23.85 7.11 -16.68
CA VAL A 77 24.71 7.66 -15.64
C VAL A 77 24.32 9.13 -15.50
N PRO A 78 23.87 9.58 -14.32
CA PRO A 78 23.57 10.98 -14.09
C PRO A 78 24.85 11.83 -14.22
N ASP A 79 24.68 13.09 -14.62
CA ASP A 79 25.75 14.09 -14.75
C ASP A 79 26.40 14.49 -13.41
N TRP A 80 25.74 14.17 -12.29
CA TRP A 80 26.22 14.33 -10.93
C TRP A 80 26.85 13.07 -10.33
N ALA A 81 26.89 11.94 -11.05
CA ALA A 81 27.54 10.73 -10.58
C ALA A 81 29.04 10.78 -10.90
N ASP A 82 29.87 10.81 -9.86
CA ASP A 82 31.33 10.87 -10.00
C ASP A 82 31.88 9.62 -10.73
N ASP A 83 33.05 9.75 -11.36
CA ASP A 83 33.75 8.70 -12.15
C ASP A 83 33.96 7.36 -11.41
N ASN A 84 33.74 7.31 -10.09
CA ASN A 84 33.87 6.13 -9.26
C ASN A 84 32.59 5.26 -9.17
N GLY A 85 31.50 5.65 -9.84
CA GLY A 85 30.27 4.85 -9.90
C GLY A 85 29.58 4.62 -8.55
N ALA A 86 29.94 5.41 -7.53
CA ALA A 86 29.23 5.42 -6.25
C ALA A 86 27.99 6.31 -6.39
N LEU A 87 26.82 5.71 -6.13
CA LEU A 87 25.63 6.47 -5.73
C LEU A 87 25.86 7.15 -4.38
#